data_AF-A0A936UM52-F1
#
_entry.id   AF-A0A936UM52-F1
#
_cell.length_a   1.000
_cell.length_b   1.000
_cell.length_c   1.000
_cell.angle_alpha   90.00
_cell.angle_beta   90.00
_cell.angle_gamma   90.00
#
_symmetry.space_group_name_H-M   'P 1'
#
loop_
_entity.id
_entity.type
_entity.pdbx_description
1 polymer ?
#
loop_
_entity_poly.entity_id
_entity_poly.type
_entity_poly.pdbx_seq_one_letter_code
_entity_poly.pdbx_strand_id
1 'polypeptide(L)'
;MATEVALINKSSGDRVFYSTYAAARAAASMGDKIQIWANLTNQQILLKDRVDVWIAPGRIIDMGLAMPTIQDDGSVICNIYGYGIIKNSYNPSSTGDHYECIRITNSDSKVSIQCDYIEGIGRVYNSEIYANEGYSIFIEGLYSTQSFRLQCNKVLNKNNSAIVFRDYDAGTPENEVNINVKTVQSGISGVSGSGRTAVELAGKGFVNINEIICPVKGSCLIHTGGNIIANIIKLTTYDSSEPAVWVGDGDESQDLKLYFNEIKNLNTTSGDAVKVTQGIVNIIGRKIYSSKGLSLDLKENIVSAYFQCNEIISGTKGINIYNYSKAIIIQANFIEGSNGHYGVIYCFVRTNLVLRNAKIKNTSTSASTPYSICIYIYAGSFEQFFKFENVTIVTGNTSTGETLYLPVTGAEDPIVQNLGLFVNKYLGSAVNLQIGTAANYKYIQSSDVS
;
A
#
# COMPACT_ATOMS: atom_id res chain seq x y z
N MET A 1 -7.83 48.53 0.59
CA MET A 1 -7.39 47.26 1.22
C MET A 1 -7.57 46.18 0.19
N ALA A 2 -6.53 45.39 -0.12
CA ALA A 2 -6.71 44.21 -0.96
C ALA A 2 -7.63 43.25 -0.20
N THR A 3 -8.80 42.95 -0.75
CA THR A 3 -9.81 42.12 -0.10
C THR A 3 -9.38 40.66 -0.17
N GLU A 4 -9.00 40.11 0.98
CA GLU A 4 -8.42 38.77 1.08
C GLU A 4 -9.48 37.67 0.99
N VAL A 5 -10.66 37.92 1.59
CA VAL A 5 -11.73 36.95 1.76
C VAL A 5 -13.10 37.58 1.49
N ALA A 6 -14.00 36.86 0.82
CA ALA A 6 -15.36 37.26 0.55
C ALA A 6 -16.37 36.20 0.97
N LEU A 7 -17.40 36.58 1.73
CA LEU A 7 -18.56 35.74 2.02
C LEU A 7 -19.64 35.98 0.97
N ILE A 8 -20.18 34.92 0.40
CA ILE A 8 -21.31 34.93 -0.52
C ILE A 8 -22.51 34.32 0.19
N ASN A 9 -23.54 35.14 0.40
CA ASN A 9 -24.78 34.69 0.99
C ASN A 9 -25.55 33.78 0.01
N LYS A 10 -26.04 32.64 0.49
CA LYS A 10 -26.75 31.67 -0.35
C LYS A 10 -28.09 32.18 -0.89
N SER A 11 -28.87 32.91 -0.09
CA SER A 11 -30.24 33.31 -0.46
C SER A 11 -30.28 34.56 -1.33
N SER A 12 -29.40 35.54 -1.07
CA SER A 12 -29.36 36.78 -1.85
C SER A 12 -28.29 36.81 -2.94
N GLY A 13 -27.23 36.00 -2.81
CA GLY A 13 -26.06 36.09 -3.68
C GLY A 13 -25.15 37.29 -3.35
N ASP A 14 -25.47 38.06 -2.31
CA ASP A 14 -24.69 39.23 -1.92
C ASP A 14 -23.28 38.84 -1.49
N ARG A 15 -22.33 39.71 -1.84
CA ARG A 15 -20.92 39.55 -1.51
C ARG A 15 -20.52 40.56 -0.45
N VAL A 16 -20.05 40.06 0.69
CA VAL A 16 -19.47 40.87 1.77
C VAL A 16 -17.99 40.53 1.91
N PHE A 17 -17.13 41.54 2.05
CA PHE A 17 -15.69 41.35 2.15
C PHE A 17 -15.21 41.42 3.60
N TYR A 18 -14.27 40.55 3.93
CA TYR A 18 -13.65 40.46 5.24
C TYR A 18 -12.13 40.51 5.10
N SER A 19 -11.46 41.01 6.14
CA SER A 19 -10.00 41.04 6.23
C SER A 19 -9.39 39.70 6.64
N THR A 20 -10.19 38.75 7.16
CA THR A 20 -9.71 37.43 7.59
C THR A 20 -10.74 36.34 7.29
N TYR A 21 -10.27 35.11 7.18
CA TYR A 21 -11.14 33.93 7.07
C TYR A 21 -12.02 33.78 8.32
N ALA A 22 -11.46 33.95 9.51
CA ALA A 22 -12.18 33.79 10.78
C ALA A 22 -13.39 34.72 10.88
N ALA A 23 -13.25 35.99 10.44
CA ALA A 23 -14.36 36.94 10.44
C ALA A 23 -15.45 36.56 9.42
N ALA A 24 -15.06 36.14 8.21
CA ALA A 24 -16.01 35.65 7.20
C ALA A 24 -16.77 34.40 7.70
N ARG A 25 -16.05 33.46 8.33
CA ARG A 25 -16.60 32.24 8.93
C ARG A 25 -17.60 32.52 10.05
N ALA A 26 -17.27 33.46 10.94
CA ALA A 26 -18.16 33.85 12.02
C ALA A 26 -19.51 34.39 11.50
N ALA A 27 -19.47 35.19 10.43
CA ALA A 27 -20.65 35.76 9.79
C ALA A 27 -21.42 34.77 8.88
N ALA A 28 -20.76 33.73 8.38
CA ALA A 28 -21.37 32.74 7.48
C ALA A 28 -22.53 31.99 8.15
N SER A 29 -23.55 31.64 7.37
CA SER A 29 -24.66 30.78 7.77
C SER A 29 -24.72 29.53 6.89
N MET A 30 -25.52 28.55 7.29
CA MET A 30 -25.69 27.28 6.57
C MET A 30 -25.99 27.53 5.07
N GLY A 31 -25.16 26.96 4.22
CA GLY A 31 -25.27 27.03 2.77
C GLY A 31 -24.47 28.15 2.10
N ASP A 32 -23.89 29.07 2.88
CA ASP A 32 -23.05 30.15 2.35
C ASP A 32 -21.74 29.62 1.77
N LYS A 33 -21.04 30.48 1.03
CA LYS A 33 -19.71 30.19 0.47
C LYS A 33 -18.70 31.27 0.85
N ILE A 34 -17.54 30.86 1.33
CA ILE A 34 -16.39 31.75 1.58
C ILE A 34 -15.41 31.62 0.41
N GLN A 35 -15.07 32.72 -0.24
CA GLN A 35 -14.11 32.79 -1.34
C GLN A 35 -12.81 33.46 -0.87
N ILE A 36 -11.68 32.81 -1.10
CA ILE A 36 -10.34 33.31 -0.75
C ILE A 36 -9.60 33.69 -2.03
N TRP A 37 -9.24 34.97 -2.15
CA TRP A 37 -8.62 35.55 -3.35
C TRP A 37 -7.15 35.92 -3.15
N ALA A 38 -6.67 35.89 -1.91
CA ALA A 38 -5.29 36.19 -1.54
C ALA A 38 -4.60 34.96 -0.94
N ASN A 39 -3.27 35.04 -0.81
CA ASN A 39 -2.55 34.09 0.02
C ASN A 39 -2.89 34.38 1.48
N LEU A 40 -3.15 33.34 2.27
CA LEU A 40 -3.36 33.46 3.70
C LEU A 40 -2.20 32.79 4.43
N THR A 41 -1.56 33.52 5.33
CA THR A 41 -0.48 33.00 6.18
C THR A 41 -0.93 33.08 7.62
N ASN A 42 -0.76 31.99 8.37
CA ASN A 42 -1.16 31.87 9.78
C ASN A 42 -2.66 32.14 10.04
N GLN A 43 -3.51 31.87 9.05
CA GLN A 43 -4.97 31.86 9.21
C GLN A 43 -5.47 30.41 9.03
N GLN A 44 -5.93 29.81 10.12
CA GLN A 44 -6.50 28.46 10.08
C GLN A 44 -7.85 28.48 9.36
N ILE A 45 -8.05 27.53 8.47
CA ILE A 45 -9.34 27.26 7.83
C ILE A 45 -10.10 26.27 8.71
N LEU A 46 -10.73 26.80 9.74
CA LEU A 46 -11.63 26.03 10.59
C LEU A 46 -12.97 25.85 9.87
N LEU A 47 -13.36 24.63 9.56
CA LEU A 47 -14.57 24.35 8.80
C LEU A 47 -15.83 24.69 9.60
N LYS A 48 -16.94 24.90 8.92
CA LYS A 48 -18.24 25.23 9.53
C LYS A 48 -19.33 24.49 8.77
N ASP A 49 -20.22 23.81 9.49
CA ASP A 49 -21.19 22.91 8.87
C ASP A 49 -21.95 23.60 7.72
N ARG A 50 -21.92 22.93 6.56
CA ARG A 50 -22.59 23.36 5.32
C ARG A 50 -22.16 24.74 4.80
N VAL A 51 -20.96 25.20 5.13
CA VAL A 51 -20.34 26.38 4.52
C VAL A 51 -19.21 25.94 3.62
N ASP A 52 -19.35 26.18 2.32
CA ASP A 52 -18.32 25.81 1.35
C ASP A 52 -17.17 26.84 1.34
N VAL A 53 -15.97 26.37 1.04
CA VAL A 53 -14.79 27.21 0.88
C VAL A 53 -14.27 27.09 -0.55
N TRP A 54 -14.09 28.23 -1.22
CA TRP A 54 -13.44 28.29 -2.53
C TRP A 54 -12.12 29.03 -2.40
N ILE A 55 -11.03 28.37 -2.77
CA ILE A 55 -9.69 28.96 -2.79
C ILE A 55 -9.33 29.20 -4.24
N ALA A 56 -9.04 30.44 -4.63
CA ALA A 56 -8.69 30.74 -6.01
C ALA A 56 -7.44 29.96 -6.47
N PRO A 57 -7.38 29.53 -7.74
CA PRO A 57 -6.23 28.79 -8.27
C PRO A 57 -4.90 29.51 -8.00
N GLY A 58 -3.90 28.75 -7.55
CA GLY A 58 -2.57 29.27 -7.25
C GLY A 58 -2.45 30.09 -5.96
N ARG A 59 -3.53 30.29 -5.20
CA ARG A 59 -3.45 30.89 -3.87
C ARG A 59 -2.99 29.89 -2.84
N ILE A 60 -2.11 30.35 -1.96
CA ILE A 60 -1.48 29.55 -0.93
C ILE A 60 -2.15 29.85 0.41
N ILE A 61 -2.64 28.82 1.07
CA ILE A 61 -3.02 28.85 2.49
C ILE A 61 -1.91 28.13 3.24
N ASP A 62 -1.13 28.87 4.02
CA ASP A 62 0.03 28.36 4.73
C ASP A 62 -0.11 28.57 6.24
N MET A 63 0.09 27.51 6.99
CA MET A 63 0.17 27.56 8.45
C MET A 63 1.61 27.43 8.91
N GLY A 64 2.15 28.49 9.51
CA GLY A 64 3.48 28.53 10.12
C GLY A 64 3.44 28.50 11.65
N LEU A 65 2.32 28.08 12.25
CA LEU A 65 2.10 27.94 13.69
C LEU A 65 1.73 26.49 14.04
N ALA A 66 1.78 26.14 15.33
CA ALA A 66 1.47 24.80 15.88
C ALA A 66 -0.02 24.44 15.80
N MET A 67 -0.54 24.30 14.58
CA MET A 67 -1.92 23.93 14.31
C MET A 67 -2.07 23.41 12.87
N PRO A 68 -3.14 22.65 12.57
CA PRO A 68 -3.44 22.28 11.21
C PRO A 68 -3.82 23.48 10.33
N THR A 69 -3.54 23.42 9.02
CA THR A 69 -3.98 24.47 8.09
C THR A 69 -5.49 24.45 7.89
N ILE A 70 -6.08 23.25 7.79
CA ILE A 70 -7.51 22.99 7.69
C ILE A 70 -7.91 21.99 8.77
N GLN A 71 -8.99 22.28 9.49
CA GLN A 71 -9.53 21.42 10.54
C GLN A 71 -11.05 21.49 10.62
N ASP A 72 -11.72 20.41 11.00
CA ASP A 72 -13.14 20.43 11.34
C ASP A 72 -13.44 21.07 12.72
N ASP A 73 -14.63 21.67 12.86
CA ASP A 73 -15.13 22.26 14.11
C ASP A 73 -16.45 21.60 14.50
N GLY A 74 -16.32 20.44 15.14
CA GLY A 74 -17.44 19.51 15.31
C GLY A 74 -17.79 18.79 14.00
N SER A 75 -19.01 18.24 13.94
CA SER A 75 -19.50 17.56 12.73
C SER A 75 -19.80 18.59 11.64
N VAL A 76 -19.15 18.42 10.48
CA VAL A 76 -19.33 19.34 9.36
C VAL A 76 -19.54 18.62 8.05
N ILE A 77 -20.40 19.16 7.18
CA ILE A 77 -20.50 18.79 5.78
C ILE A 77 -19.98 19.95 4.93
N CYS A 78 -18.80 19.83 4.33
CA CYS A 78 -18.12 20.95 3.66
C CYS A 78 -17.42 20.54 2.37
N ASN A 79 -17.44 21.43 1.37
CA ASN A 79 -16.59 21.31 0.19
C ASN A 79 -15.55 22.42 0.16
N ILE A 80 -14.30 22.05 -0.08
CA ILE A 80 -13.20 22.96 -0.42
C ILE A 80 -12.86 22.75 -1.88
N TYR A 81 -12.86 23.80 -2.70
CA TYR A 81 -12.57 23.66 -4.13
C TYR A 81 -11.91 24.91 -4.74
N GLY A 82 -11.58 24.85 -6.03
CA GLY A 82 -10.94 25.96 -6.74
C GLY A 82 -9.44 25.77 -7.01
N TYR A 83 -8.85 24.62 -6.67
CA TYR A 83 -7.45 24.28 -6.96
C TYR A 83 -6.44 25.24 -6.29
N GLY A 84 -6.71 25.64 -5.05
CA GLY A 84 -5.73 26.28 -4.20
C GLY A 84 -4.58 25.35 -3.79
N ILE A 85 -3.56 25.93 -3.16
CA ILE A 85 -2.40 25.24 -2.59
C ILE A 85 -2.52 25.31 -1.07
N ILE A 86 -2.38 24.16 -0.41
CA ILE A 86 -2.49 24.04 1.04
C ILE A 86 -1.12 23.64 1.58
N LYS A 87 -0.60 24.42 2.54
CA LYS A 87 0.70 24.16 3.14
C LYS A 87 0.65 24.23 4.65
N ASN A 88 1.49 23.42 5.28
CA ASN A 88 1.86 23.60 6.67
C ASN A 88 3.39 23.70 6.74
N SER A 89 3.87 24.93 6.87
CA SER A 89 5.28 25.30 6.98
C SER A 89 5.77 25.37 8.43
N TYR A 90 4.94 25.00 9.41
CA TYR A 90 5.36 24.97 10.79
C TYR A 90 6.47 23.93 11.01
N ASN A 91 7.61 24.42 11.50
CA ASN A 91 8.79 23.62 11.79
C ASN A 91 9.33 24.01 13.17
N PRO A 92 8.89 23.35 14.25
CA PRO A 92 9.40 23.64 15.58
C PRO A 92 10.69 22.88 15.87
N SER A 93 11.56 23.57 16.59
CA SER A 93 12.72 23.01 17.27
C SER A 93 12.40 22.27 18.57
N SER A 94 11.14 22.32 19.07
CA SER A 94 10.74 21.69 20.33
C SER A 94 9.21 21.55 20.46
N THR A 95 8.75 20.37 20.90
CA THR A 95 7.44 20.05 21.55
C THR A 95 6.19 20.84 21.09
N GLY A 96 5.89 20.84 19.79
CA GLY A 96 4.57 21.24 19.30
C GLY A 96 3.68 20.03 19.02
N ASP A 97 2.38 20.21 19.13
CA ASP A 97 1.37 19.23 18.73
C ASP A 97 0.60 19.83 17.54
N HIS A 98 0.50 19.07 16.44
CA HIS A 98 -0.19 19.39 15.18
C HIS A 98 0.62 20.13 14.10
N TYR A 99 0.85 19.43 12.99
CA TYR A 99 1.63 19.87 11.82
C TYR A 99 0.93 19.57 10.50
N GLU A 100 -0.34 19.15 10.59
CA GLU A 100 -1.07 18.64 9.45
C GLU A 100 -1.49 19.77 8.51
N CYS A 101 -1.49 19.52 7.21
CA CYS A 101 -2.18 20.45 6.30
C CYS A 101 -3.69 20.30 6.49
N ILE A 102 -4.17 19.06 6.57
CA ILE A 102 -5.58 18.74 6.75
C ILE A 102 -5.69 17.75 7.90
N ARG A 103 -6.50 18.09 8.90
CA ARG A 103 -6.85 17.19 10.01
C ARG A 103 -8.37 17.14 10.17
N ILE A 104 -8.97 15.97 9.93
CA ILE A 104 -10.41 15.74 10.13
C ILE A 104 -10.55 14.67 11.22
N THR A 105 -11.26 14.99 12.30
CA THR A 105 -11.28 14.14 13.50
C THR A 105 -12.68 13.76 13.95
N ASN A 106 -13.69 14.52 13.56
CA ASN A 106 -15.06 14.24 13.94
C ASN A 106 -15.62 13.06 13.12
N SER A 107 -16.17 12.08 13.82
CA SER A 107 -16.72 10.84 13.24
C SER A 107 -17.87 11.07 12.26
N ASP A 108 -18.55 12.21 12.32
CA ASP A 108 -19.69 12.54 11.47
C ASP A 108 -19.33 13.55 10.36
N SER A 109 -18.06 13.94 10.24
CA SER A 109 -17.61 14.90 9.22
C SER A 109 -17.64 14.29 7.82
N LYS A 110 -18.16 15.08 6.86
CA LYS A 110 -18.19 14.77 5.42
C LYS A 110 -17.49 15.88 4.65
N VAL A 111 -16.24 15.66 4.31
CA VAL A 111 -15.36 16.69 3.75
C VAL A 111 -14.87 16.28 2.37
N SER A 112 -15.04 17.17 1.40
CA SER A 112 -14.51 17.02 0.04
C SER A 112 -13.52 18.15 -0.25
N ILE A 113 -12.33 17.82 -0.73
CA ILE A 113 -11.26 18.79 -1.01
C ILE A 113 -10.77 18.61 -2.44
N GLN A 114 -10.80 19.71 -3.20
CA GLN A 114 -10.16 19.84 -4.50
C GLN A 114 -9.04 20.89 -4.43
N CYS A 115 -7.81 20.44 -4.66
CA CYS A 115 -6.60 21.27 -4.58
C CYS A 115 -5.67 21.06 -5.77
N ASP A 116 -4.73 21.97 -5.95
CA ASP A 116 -3.58 21.70 -6.81
C ASP A 116 -2.53 20.89 -6.03
N TYR A 117 -2.14 21.39 -4.86
CA TYR A 117 -1.00 20.85 -4.13
C TYR A 117 -1.20 20.92 -2.62
N ILE A 118 -0.79 19.86 -1.93
CA ILE A 118 -0.67 19.79 -0.47
C ILE A 118 0.79 19.54 -0.10
N GLU A 119 1.36 20.38 0.76
CA GLU A 119 2.74 20.27 1.23
C GLU A 119 2.84 20.46 2.76
N GLY A 120 3.06 19.37 3.48
CA GLY A 120 3.43 19.42 4.89
C GLY A 120 4.94 19.33 5.08
N ILE A 121 5.50 20.13 5.99
CA ILE A 121 6.87 19.88 6.46
C ILE A 121 6.91 18.57 7.27
N GLY A 122 5.95 18.41 8.18
CA GLY A 122 5.89 17.29 9.12
C GLY A 122 6.99 17.35 10.18
N ARG A 123 6.74 16.72 11.32
CA ARG A 123 7.67 16.72 12.45
C ARG A 123 8.94 15.95 12.09
N VAL A 124 10.11 16.57 12.25
CA VAL A 124 11.38 15.84 12.19
C VAL A 124 11.46 14.97 13.43
N TYR A 125 11.49 13.65 13.23
CA TYR A 125 11.69 12.71 14.33
C TYR A 125 13.09 12.92 14.93
N ASN A 126 13.19 12.87 16.26
CA ASN A 126 14.43 12.66 17.01
C ASN A 126 14.14 11.62 18.12
N SER A 127 15.19 11.09 18.76
CA SER A 127 15.08 9.97 19.72
C SER A 127 14.16 10.22 20.94
N GLU A 128 13.71 11.44 21.17
CA GLU A 128 12.92 11.85 22.34
C GLU A 128 11.43 12.10 22.03
N ILE A 129 11.02 11.92 20.78
CA ILE A 129 9.70 12.30 20.27
C ILE A 129 8.97 11.04 19.77
N TYR A 130 7.65 10.96 19.90
CA TYR A 130 6.87 9.85 19.34
C TYR A 130 6.74 9.96 17.80
N ALA A 131 6.78 8.81 17.12
CA ALA A 131 6.91 8.71 15.67
C ALA A 131 5.67 9.13 14.85
N ASN A 132 4.57 9.44 15.54
CA ASN A 132 3.20 9.38 15.01
C ASN A 132 2.52 10.74 14.83
N GLU A 133 3.28 11.81 14.57
CA GLU A 133 2.72 13.16 14.44
C GLU A 133 3.27 13.93 13.24
N GLY A 134 2.42 14.72 12.61
CA GLY A 134 2.79 15.64 11.55
C GLY A 134 2.72 15.07 10.14
N TYR A 135 1.59 14.43 9.85
CA TYR A 135 1.21 13.98 8.51
C TYR A 135 0.85 15.16 7.62
N SER A 136 0.73 15.01 6.29
CA SER A 136 0.14 16.09 5.49
C SER A 136 -1.38 16.07 5.55
N ILE A 137 -1.97 14.88 5.44
CA ILE A 137 -3.39 14.63 5.62
C ILE A 137 -3.55 13.60 6.71
N PHE A 138 -4.41 13.92 7.67
CA PHE A 138 -4.74 13.03 8.76
C PHE A 138 -6.24 12.96 9.00
N ILE A 139 -6.78 11.75 8.91
CA ILE A 139 -8.20 11.46 9.14
C ILE A 139 -8.28 10.49 10.32
N GLU A 140 -8.98 10.91 11.38
CA GLU A 140 -9.23 10.15 12.60
C GLU A 140 -10.75 9.89 12.76
N GLY A 141 -11.13 8.86 13.52
CA GLY A 141 -12.54 8.58 13.81
C GLY A 141 -13.25 7.92 12.62
N LEU A 142 -12.80 6.72 12.24
CA LEU A 142 -13.15 6.04 11.00
C LEU A 142 -14.52 5.32 11.02
N TYR A 143 -15.54 6.03 11.47
CA TYR A 143 -16.91 5.54 11.60
C TYR A 143 -17.69 5.60 10.29
N SER A 144 -18.78 4.83 10.19
CA SER A 144 -19.62 4.72 8.98
C SER A 144 -20.30 6.02 8.55
N THR A 145 -20.41 7.00 9.43
CA THR A 145 -20.96 8.33 9.15
C THR A 145 -19.94 9.31 8.55
N GLN A 146 -18.63 9.02 8.69
CA GLN A 146 -17.55 9.85 8.18
C GLN A 146 -17.32 9.63 6.68
N SER A 147 -17.00 10.71 5.94
CA SER A 147 -16.64 10.62 4.52
C SER A 147 -15.54 11.63 4.19
N PHE A 148 -14.47 11.16 3.56
CA PHE A 148 -13.40 12.02 3.08
C PHE A 148 -13.14 11.81 1.59
N ARG A 149 -13.18 12.91 0.84
CA ARG A 149 -12.93 12.92 -0.59
C ARG A 149 -11.81 13.89 -0.95
N LEU A 150 -10.86 13.44 -1.75
CA LEU A 150 -9.72 14.24 -2.19
C LEU A 150 -9.54 14.16 -3.70
N GLN A 151 -9.48 15.31 -4.36
CA GLN A 151 -8.98 15.47 -5.72
C GLN A 151 -7.81 16.45 -5.71
N CYS A 152 -6.58 15.97 -5.93
CA CYS A 152 -5.40 16.85 -5.90
C CYS A 152 -4.36 16.45 -6.95
N ASN A 153 -3.54 17.38 -7.43
CA ASN A 153 -2.43 16.97 -8.31
C ASN A 153 -1.32 16.29 -7.50
N LYS A 154 -0.96 16.83 -6.33
CA LYS A 154 0.13 16.26 -5.54
C LYS A 154 -0.09 16.41 -4.03
N VAL A 155 0.31 15.38 -3.28
CA VAL A 155 0.41 15.41 -1.81
C VAL A 155 1.83 15.03 -1.42
N LEU A 156 2.51 15.89 -0.66
CA LEU A 156 3.88 15.66 -0.20
C LEU A 156 3.98 15.96 1.29
N ASN A 157 4.68 15.09 1.99
CA ASN A 157 5.25 15.42 3.29
C ASN A 157 6.79 15.41 3.18
N LYS A 158 7.48 16.38 3.79
CA LYS A 158 8.94 16.46 3.73
C LYS A 158 9.64 15.51 4.71
N ASN A 159 9.05 15.29 5.88
CA ASN A 159 9.69 14.54 6.97
C ASN A 159 8.88 13.34 7.47
N ASN A 160 7.60 13.21 7.09
CA ASN A 160 6.69 12.20 7.61
C ASN A 160 5.77 11.55 6.54
N SER A 161 4.71 10.86 6.95
CA SER A 161 3.71 10.27 6.07
C SER A 161 2.88 11.34 5.37
N ALA A 162 2.47 11.07 4.13
CA ALA A 162 1.68 12.03 3.36
C ALA A 162 0.19 11.93 3.70
N ILE A 163 -0.39 10.73 3.62
CA ILE A 163 -1.81 10.50 3.86
C ILE A 163 -1.97 9.38 4.87
N VAL A 164 -2.69 9.64 5.96
CA VAL A 164 -2.96 8.67 7.02
C VAL A 164 -4.44 8.68 7.38
N PHE A 165 -5.07 7.51 7.32
CA PHE A 165 -6.36 7.21 7.92
C PHE A 165 -6.12 6.29 9.11
N ARG A 166 -6.44 6.75 10.31
CA ARG A 166 -6.20 5.98 11.53
C ARG A 166 -7.48 5.86 12.35
N ASP A 167 -7.77 4.62 12.72
CA ASP A 167 -8.74 4.34 13.77
C ASP A 167 -8.00 4.15 15.11
N TYR A 168 -8.54 4.72 16.18
CA TYR A 168 -8.05 4.47 17.54
C TYR A 168 -8.98 3.51 18.31
N ASP A 169 -10.17 3.26 17.77
CA ASP A 169 -11.17 2.41 18.39
C ASP A 169 -11.07 0.97 17.88
N ALA A 170 -11.46 0.02 18.73
CA ALA A 170 -11.51 -1.38 18.37
C ALA A 170 -12.71 -1.64 17.46
N GLY A 171 -12.48 -1.88 16.16
CA GLY A 171 -13.52 -2.20 15.20
C GLY A 171 -13.01 -2.23 13.76
N THR A 172 -13.86 -2.70 12.84
CA THR A 172 -13.57 -2.63 11.41
C THR A 172 -13.91 -1.21 10.90
N PRO A 173 -12.95 -0.47 10.33
CA PRO A 173 -13.20 0.87 9.78
C PRO A 173 -14.30 0.86 8.71
N GLU A 174 -15.26 1.80 8.81
CA GLU A 174 -16.43 1.86 7.94
C GLU A 174 -16.61 3.19 7.20
N ASN A 175 -15.74 4.17 7.45
CA ASN A 175 -15.76 5.47 6.80
C ASN A 175 -15.62 5.38 5.27
N GLU A 176 -16.21 6.34 4.56
CA GLU A 176 -16.04 6.44 3.10
C GLU A 176 -14.73 7.14 2.76
N VAL A 177 -13.91 6.48 1.93
CA VAL A 177 -12.64 7.02 1.41
C VAL A 177 -12.72 7.15 -0.11
N ASN A 178 -12.49 8.34 -0.65
CA ASN A 178 -12.35 8.55 -2.09
C ASN A 178 -11.15 9.46 -2.39
N ILE A 179 -10.07 8.89 -2.92
CA ILE A 179 -8.83 9.62 -3.19
C ILE A 179 -8.53 9.56 -4.69
N ASN A 180 -8.32 10.72 -5.31
CA ASN A 180 -7.85 10.86 -6.68
C ASN A 180 -6.67 11.84 -6.68
N VAL A 181 -5.45 11.31 -6.73
CA VAL A 181 -4.22 12.11 -6.65
C VAL A 181 -3.24 11.69 -7.74
N LYS A 182 -2.56 12.62 -8.42
CA LYS A 182 -1.56 12.19 -9.41
C LYS A 182 -0.30 11.64 -8.73
N THR A 183 0.25 12.34 -7.76
CA THR A 183 1.48 11.92 -7.07
C THR A 183 1.38 12.07 -5.56
N VAL A 184 1.76 11.01 -4.83
CA VAL A 184 1.94 11.05 -3.38
C VAL A 184 3.39 10.73 -3.04
N GLN A 185 3.99 11.48 -2.11
CA GLN A 185 5.36 11.24 -1.69
C GLN A 185 5.51 11.43 -0.18
N SER A 186 6.13 10.45 0.49
CA SER A 186 6.54 10.58 1.90
C SER A 186 7.88 11.30 2.05
N GLY A 187 8.08 11.76 3.28
CA GLY A 187 9.29 12.42 3.71
C GLY A 187 10.41 11.49 4.15
N ILE A 188 11.54 12.10 4.50
CA ILE A 188 12.70 11.42 5.08
C ILE A 188 12.74 11.81 6.56
N SER A 189 12.63 10.82 7.46
CA SER A 189 12.80 11.08 8.88
C SER A 189 14.25 11.49 9.17
N GLY A 190 14.44 12.48 10.04
CA GLY A 190 15.77 12.96 10.45
C GLY A 190 16.57 11.94 11.28
N VAL A 191 15.97 10.83 11.70
CA VAL A 191 16.67 9.75 12.41
C VAL A 191 17.09 8.66 11.44
N SER A 192 18.40 8.40 11.41
CA SER A 192 19.00 7.28 10.71
C SER A 192 18.31 5.97 11.09
N GLY A 193 17.69 5.28 10.14
CA GLY A 193 17.07 3.97 10.40
C GLY A 193 15.55 3.99 10.45
N SER A 194 14.91 5.15 10.46
CA SER A 194 13.46 5.27 10.41
C SER A 194 13.04 5.99 9.14
N GLY A 195 11.90 5.63 8.56
CA GLY A 195 11.20 6.45 7.59
C GLY A 195 9.71 6.21 7.73
N ARG A 196 8.94 6.67 6.75
CA ARG A 196 7.50 6.84 6.92
C ARG A 196 6.74 6.42 5.68
N THR A 197 5.60 5.81 5.94
CA THR A 197 4.70 5.30 4.92
C THR A 197 4.12 6.45 4.11
N ALA A 198 4.07 6.34 2.78
CA ALA A 198 3.46 7.40 1.98
C ALA A 198 1.96 7.48 2.18
N VAL A 199 1.27 6.33 2.10
CA VAL A 199 -0.18 6.22 2.27
C VAL A 199 -0.52 5.08 3.23
N GLU A 200 -1.17 5.41 4.34
CA GLU A 200 -1.78 4.45 5.27
C GLU A 200 -3.30 4.58 5.15
N LEU A 201 -3.97 3.48 4.78
CA LEU A 201 -5.40 3.46 4.51
C LEU A 201 -6.13 2.50 5.45
N ALA A 202 -7.27 3.00 5.92
CA ALA A 202 -8.31 2.25 6.58
C ALA A 202 -9.66 2.85 6.16
N GLY A 203 -10.67 2.00 5.95
CA GLY A 203 -12.03 2.40 5.60
C GLY A 203 -12.59 1.67 4.38
N LYS A 204 -13.64 2.23 3.77
CA LYS A 204 -14.32 1.65 2.61
C LYS A 204 -14.32 2.62 1.44
N GLY A 205 -13.90 2.18 0.25
CA GLY A 205 -14.03 2.99 -0.96
C GLY A 205 -12.92 2.83 -1.98
N PHE A 206 -12.57 3.94 -2.64
CA PHE A 206 -11.78 3.95 -3.87
C PHE A 206 -10.57 4.87 -3.77
N VAL A 207 -9.42 4.38 -4.22
CA VAL A 207 -8.19 5.15 -4.31
C VAL A 207 -7.63 5.07 -5.72
N ASN A 208 -7.37 6.21 -6.35
CA ASN A 208 -6.74 6.33 -7.65
C ASN A 208 -5.50 7.22 -7.52
N ILE A 209 -4.32 6.62 -7.71
CA ILE A 209 -3.05 7.33 -7.61
C ILE A 209 -2.13 6.96 -8.79
N ASN A 210 -1.58 7.94 -9.52
CA ASN A 210 -0.66 7.57 -10.62
C ASN A 210 0.69 7.10 -10.06
N GLU A 211 1.27 7.80 -9.09
CA GLU A 211 2.56 7.43 -8.54
C GLU A 211 2.65 7.66 -7.04
N ILE A 212 3.16 6.66 -6.33
CA ILE A 212 3.57 6.76 -4.92
C ILE A 212 5.08 6.57 -4.84
N ILE A 213 5.75 7.55 -4.24
CA ILE A 213 7.20 7.59 -4.09
C ILE A 213 7.56 7.55 -2.60
N CYS A 214 8.38 6.56 -2.24
CA CYS A 214 8.83 6.32 -0.88
C CYS A 214 10.35 6.41 -0.87
N PRO A 215 10.89 7.63 -0.71
CA PRO A 215 12.31 7.86 -0.95
C PRO A 215 13.18 7.12 0.07
N VAL A 216 12.76 7.07 1.34
CA VAL A 216 13.56 6.48 2.42
C VAL A 216 12.66 5.77 3.43
N LYS A 217 13.03 4.53 3.76
CA LYS A 217 12.63 3.74 4.94
C LYS A 217 11.13 3.75 5.28
N GLY A 218 10.25 3.39 4.35
CA GLY A 218 8.84 3.13 4.66
C GLY A 218 8.14 2.37 3.54
N SER A 219 6.90 1.99 3.78
CA SER A 219 6.04 1.40 2.75
C SER A 219 5.42 2.48 1.88
N CYS A 220 5.08 2.17 0.63
CA CYS A 220 4.29 3.08 -0.19
C CYS A 220 2.81 3.01 0.11
N LEU A 221 2.33 1.81 0.37
CA LEU A 221 0.98 1.58 0.80
C LEU A 221 0.99 0.66 2.01
N ILE A 222 0.31 1.07 3.08
CA ILE A 222 -0.16 0.17 4.13
C ILE A 222 -1.69 0.18 4.09
N HIS A 223 -2.29 -0.99 4.04
CA HIS A 223 -3.73 -1.19 4.24
C HIS A 223 -3.96 -1.89 5.58
N THR A 224 -4.63 -1.21 6.50
CA THR A 224 -4.80 -1.62 7.91
C THR A 224 -6.24 -1.96 8.28
N GLY A 225 -7.24 -1.76 7.40
CA GLY A 225 -8.62 -2.10 7.74
C GLY A 225 -9.66 -1.70 6.71
N GLY A 226 -10.84 -2.34 6.78
CA GLY A 226 -11.96 -2.08 5.87
C GLY A 226 -11.76 -2.64 4.46
N ASN A 227 -12.51 -2.13 3.48
CA ASN A 227 -12.55 -2.62 2.10
C ASN A 227 -12.17 -1.54 1.08
N ILE A 228 -10.96 -1.63 0.52
CA ILE A 228 -10.43 -0.64 -0.42
C ILE A 228 -10.22 -1.25 -1.80
N ILE A 229 -10.70 -0.54 -2.82
CA ILE A 229 -10.34 -0.76 -4.22
C ILE A 229 -9.37 0.34 -4.65
N ALA A 230 -8.12 -0.04 -4.88
CA ALA A 230 -7.05 0.86 -5.25
C ALA A 230 -6.61 0.63 -6.71
N ASN A 231 -6.53 1.69 -7.50
CA ASN A 231 -5.86 1.72 -8.79
C ASN A 231 -4.63 2.63 -8.67
N ILE A 232 -3.46 2.02 -8.48
CA ILE A 232 -2.21 2.74 -8.26
C ILE A 232 -1.22 2.34 -9.34
N ILE A 233 -0.97 3.23 -10.30
CA ILE A 233 -0.18 2.88 -11.50
C ILE A 233 1.24 2.45 -11.11
N LYS A 234 1.92 3.19 -10.22
CA LYS A 234 3.30 2.89 -9.83
C LYS A 234 3.56 3.15 -8.34
N LEU A 235 4.17 2.18 -7.67
CA LEU A 235 4.67 2.29 -6.30
C LEU A 235 6.18 2.01 -6.30
N THR A 236 6.98 2.95 -5.82
CA THR A 236 8.44 2.81 -5.79
C THR A 236 9.03 3.19 -4.44
N THR A 237 9.67 2.21 -3.82
CA THR A 237 10.46 2.37 -2.60
C THR A 237 11.94 2.26 -2.93
N TYR A 238 12.77 3.21 -2.48
CA TYR A 238 14.20 3.26 -2.86
C TYR A 238 15.16 2.72 -1.80
N ASP A 239 15.00 3.11 -0.53
CA ASP A 239 15.93 2.75 0.54
C ASP A 239 15.17 2.34 1.81
N SER A 240 14.45 1.22 1.76
CA SER A 240 13.60 0.75 2.86
C SER A 240 13.65 -0.76 3.05
N SER A 241 13.85 -1.20 4.29
CA SER A 241 13.63 -2.60 4.68
C SER A 241 12.15 -2.96 4.73
N GLU A 242 11.27 -1.96 4.80
CA GLU A 242 9.81 -2.16 4.73
C GLU A 242 9.38 -2.54 3.31
N PRO A 243 8.30 -3.32 3.19
CA PRO A 243 7.77 -3.70 1.90
C PRO A 243 7.24 -2.48 1.13
N ALA A 244 7.26 -2.50 -0.21
CA ALA A 244 6.63 -1.41 -0.97
C ALA A 244 5.10 -1.36 -0.76
N VAL A 245 4.46 -2.53 -0.63
CA VAL A 245 3.05 -2.68 -0.22
C VAL A 245 2.97 -3.61 0.98
N TRP A 246 2.30 -3.16 2.04
CA TRP A 246 1.96 -3.99 3.19
C TRP A 246 0.44 -4.05 3.36
N VAL A 247 -0.09 -5.26 3.45
CA VAL A 247 -1.46 -5.50 3.92
C VAL A 247 -1.36 -6.21 5.26
N GLY A 248 -1.74 -5.52 6.34
CA GLY A 248 -1.49 -5.97 7.70
C GLY A 248 -1.79 -4.91 8.74
N ASP A 249 -1.60 -5.27 10.01
CA ASP A 249 -1.81 -4.40 11.19
C ASP A 249 -3.27 -4.13 11.58
N GLY A 250 -4.24 -4.74 10.89
CA GLY A 250 -5.67 -4.69 11.20
C GLY A 250 -6.22 -5.97 11.85
N ASP A 251 -7.27 -6.52 11.24
CA ASP A 251 -7.81 -7.86 11.52
C ASP A 251 -7.95 -8.70 10.21
N GLU A 252 -8.59 -9.87 10.31
CA GLU A 252 -8.85 -10.76 9.15
C GLU A 252 -9.94 -10.25 8.20
N SER A 253 -10.70 -9.21 8.58
CA SER A 253 -11.80 -8.64 7.79
C SER A 253 -11.34 -7.64 6.73
N GLN A 254 -10.09 -7.17 6.81
CA GLN A 254 -9.54 -6.23 5.83
C GLN A 254 -9.50 -6.84 4.42
N ASP A 255 -9.95 -6.09 3.42
CA ASP A 255 -10.00 -6.51 2.01
C ASP A 255 -9.37 -5.43 1.11
N LEU A 256 -8.27 -5.77 0.46
CA LEU A 256 -7.60 -4.90 -0.51
C LEU A 256 -7.68 -5.51 -1.91
N LYS A 257 -8.26 -4.74 -2.85
CA LYS A 257 -8.16 -4.99 -4.29
C LYS A 257 -7.26 -3.93 -4.91
N LEU A 258 -6.07 -4.32 -5.35
CA LEU A 258 -5.06 -3.41 -5.91
C LEU A 258 -4.80 -3.70 -7.39
N TYR A 259 -5.03 -2.70 -8.22
CA TYR A 259 -4.66 -2.66 -9.64
C TYR A 259 -3.41 -1.80 -9.84
N PHE A 260 -2.41 -2.28 -10.58
CA PHE A 260 -1.14 -1.55 -10.76
C PHE A 260 -0.40 -1.87 -12.05
N ASN A 261 0.52 -0.99 -12.47
CA ASN A 261 1.51 -1.30 -13.51
C ASN A 261 2.84 -1.75 -12.92
N GLU A 262 3.34 -1.10 -11.87
CA GLU A 262 4.61 -1.45 -11.25
C GLU A 262 4.58 -1.31 -9.72
N ILE A 263 4.99 -2.38 -9.03
CA ILE A 263 5.40 -2.34 -7.63
C ILE A 263 6.89 -2.63 -7.58
N LYS A 264 7.68 -1.68 -7.06
CA LYS A 264 9.14 -1.77 -7.02
C LYS A 264 9.65 -1.48 -5.61
N ASN A 265 10.37 -2.45 -5.05
CA ASN A 265 11.31 -2.20 -3.97
C ASN A 265 12.74 -2.24 -4.54
N LEU A 266 13.36 -1.05 -4.59
CA LEU A 266 14.68 -0.82 -5.17
C LEU A 266 15.78 -0.79 -4.11
N ASN A 267 15.47 -1.14 -2.85
CA ASN A 267 16.47 -1.18 -1.79
C ASN A 267 17.56 -2.22 -2.11
N THR A 268 18.81 -1.76 -1.96
CA THR A 268 20.03 -2.49 -2.27
C THR A 268 20.52 -3.40 -1.13
N THR A 269 19.81 -3.47 -0.01
CA THR A 269 20.16 -4.28 1.17
C THR A 269 19.10 -5.32 1.57
N SER A 270 17.83 -4.94 1.62
CA SER A 270 16.71 -5.80 2.03
C SER A 270 15.38 -5.21 1.53
N GLY A 271 14.23 -5.73 1.97
CA GLY A 271 12.92 -5.12 1.70
C GLY A 271 12.13 -5.83 0.61
N ASP A 272 10.91 -6.23 0.96
CA ASP A 272 10.04 -7.00 0.08
C ASP A 272 9.28 -6.06 -0.88
N ALA A 273 8.78 -6.57 -1.99
CA ALA A 273 7.91 -5.77 -2.85
C ALA A 273 6.48 -5.73 -2.28
N VAL A 274 5.95 -6.89 -1.92
CA VAL A 274 4.63 -7.02 -1.29
C VAL A 274 4.73 -7.94 -0.08
N LYS A 275 4.19 -7.50 1.06
CA LYS A 275 4.00 -8.31 2.26
C LYS A 275 2.53 -8.34 2.63
N VAL A 276 2.01 -9.54 2.88
CA VAL A 276 0.63 -9.73 3.35
C VAL A 276 0.69 -10.54 4.62
N THR A 277 0.30 -9.95 5.74
CA THR A 277 0.31 -10.66 7.03
C THR A 277 -1.04 -11.25 7.40
N GLN A 278 -2.13 -10.66 6.90
CA GLN A 278 -3.50 -11.09 7.19
C GLN A 278 -4.54 -10.50 6.23
N GLY A 279 -5.76 -11.04 6.28
CA GLY A 279 -6.92 -10.51 5.56
C GLY A 279 -7.12 -11.09 4.16
N ILE A 280 -7.81 -10.33 3.31
CA ILE A 280 -8.17 -10.68 1.94
C ILE A 280 -7.41 -9.77 0.98
N VAL A 281 -6.73 -10.36 -0.02
CA VAL A 281 -6.01 -9.59 -1.04
C VAL A 281 -6.30 -10.06 -2.46
N ASN A 282 -6.49 -9.11 -3.35
CA ASN A 282 -6.56 -9.31 -4.79
C ASN A 282 -5.63 -8.31 -5.48
N ILE A 283 -4.45 -8.76 -5.89
CA ILE A 283 -3.37 -7.89 -6.41
C ILE A 283 -3.15 -8.23 -7.89
N ILE A 284 -3.57 -7.32 -8.77
CA ILE A 284 -3.61 -7.51 -10.22
C ILE A 284 -2.79 -6.43 -10.90
N GLY A 285 -1.83 -6.81 -11.74
CA GLY A 285 -1.04 -5.81 -12.44
C GLY A 285 -0.03 -6.35 -13.44
N ARG A 286 0.95 -5.52 -13.78
CA ARG A 286 2.00 -5.90 -14.74
C ARG A 286 3.25 -6.47 -14.06
N LYS A 287 3.91 -5.72 -13.18
CA LYS A 287 5.23 -6.12 -12.63
C LYS A 287 5.39 -5.89 -11.14
N ILE A 288 5.72 -6.95 -10.40
CA ILE A 288 6.19 -6.88 -9.01
C ILE A 288 7.69 -7.15 -9.00
N TYR A 289 8.47 -6.27 -8.39
CA TYR A 289 9.93 -6.35 -8.38
C TYR A 289 10.52 -6.00 -7.01
N SER A 290 11.40 -6.87 -6.50
CA SER A 290 12.30 -6.55 -5.38
C SER A 290 13.76 -6.74 -5.78
N SER A 291 14.62 -5.79 -5.43
CA SER A 291 16.05 -5.87 -5.73
C SER A 291 16.78 -6.87 -4.82
N LYS A 292 16.41 -6.93 -3.53
CA LYS A 292 17.13 -7.72 -2.51
C LYS A 292 16.24 -8.48 -1.51
N GLY A 293 14.96 -8.17 -1.41
CA GLY A 293 14.01 -8.92 -0.60
C GLY A 293 13.17 -9.88 -1.43
N LEU A 294 12.04 -10.30 -0.86
CA LEU A 294 11.06 -11.16 -1.51
C LEU A 294 10.22 -10.32 -2.48
N SER A 295 9.84 -10.91 -3.61
CA SER A 295 8.82 -10.31 -4.46
C SER A 295 7.44 -10.39 -3.79
N LEU A 296 7.16 -11.48 -3.08
CA LEU A 296 5.95 -11.68 -2.28
C LEU A 296 6.33 -12.36 -0.95
N ASP A 297 5.88 -11.81 0.17
CA ASP A 297 5.99 -12.43 1.50
C ASP A 297 4.60 -12.59 2.12
N LEU A 298 4.05 -13.81 2.08
CA LEU A 298 2.68 -14.13 2.48
C LEU A 298 2.69 -14.90 3.80
N LYS A 299 2.08 -14.34 4.86
CA LYS A 299 2.06 -14.92 6.21
C LYS A 299 0.72 -15.56 6.59
N GLU A 300 0.66 -16.04 7.82
CA GLU A 300 -0.22 -17.10 8.32
C GLU A 300 -1.72 -16.74 8.34
N ASN A 301 -2.06 -15.50 8.67
CA ASN A 301 -3.44 -15.08 8.94
C ASN A 301 -4.19 -14.60 7.68
N ILE A 302 -3.78 -15.07 6.50
CA ILE A 302 -4.42 -14.74 5.23
C ILE A 302 -5.72 -15.56 5.09
N VAL A 303 -6.84 -14.86 4.90
CA VAL A 303 -8.15 -15.48 4.63
C VAL A 303 -8.24 -15.95 3.18
N SER A 304 -7.77 -15.11 2.26
CA SER A 304 -7.60 -15.49 0.84
C SER A 304 -6.66 -14.53 0.13
N ALA A 305 -5.87 -15.04 -0.82
CA ALA A 305 -5.03 -14.21 -1.67
C ALA A 305 -5.08 -14.65 -3.13
N TYR A 306 -5.26 -13.68 -4.01
CA TYR A 306 -5.20 -13.83 -5.45
C TYR A 306 -4.19 -12.83 -6.04
N PHE A 307 -3.21 -13.34 -6.77
CA PHE A 307 -2.21 -12.56 -7.49
C PHE A 307 -2.32 -12.85 -8.98
N GLN A 308 -2.50 -11.81 -9.81
CA GLN A 308 -2.45 -11.91 -11.26
C GLN A 308 -1.49 -10.88 -11.84
N CYS A 309 -0.33 -11.31 -12.32
CA CYS A 309 0.74 -10.42 -12.79
C CYS A 309 1.28 -10.86 -14.16
N ASN A 310 1.97 -9.99 -14.90
CA ASN A 310 2.80 -10.47 -16.00
C ASN A 310 4.12 -11.00 -15.45
N GLU A 311 4.76 -10.26 -14.54
CA GLU A 311 6.09 -10.55 -14.01
C GLU A 311 6.12 -10.44 -12.48
N ILE A 312 6.69 -11.44 -11.80
CA ILE A 312 7.00 -11.41 -10.37
C ILE A 312 8.49 -11.75 -10.23
N ILE A 313 9.30 -10.76 -9.91
CA ILE A 313 10.77 -10.88 -10.00
C ILE A 313 11.40 -10.46 -8.67
N SER A 314 12.35 -11.26 -8.19
CA SER A 314 13.29 -10.83 -7.16
C SER A 314 14.73 -11.08 -7.58
N GLY A 315 15.62 -10.14 -7.26
CA GLY A 315 17.04 -10.24 -7.56
C GLY A 315 17.81 -11.23 -6.67
N THR A 316 17.21 -11.70 -5.57
CA THR A 316 17.92 -12.53 -4.56
C THR A 316 17.04 -13.62 -3.98
N LYS A 317 15.86 -13.27 -3.47
CA LYS A 317 14.88 -14.20 -2.92
C LYS A 317 13.82 -14.46 -3.98
N GLY A 318 12.66 -14.97 -3.59
CA GLY A 318 11.54 -15.15 -4.49
C GLY A 318 10.23 -14.89 -3.77
N ILE A 319 9.38 -15.89 -3.72
CA ILE A 319 8.06 -15.86 -3.09
C ILE A 319 8.11 -16.72 -1.83
N ASN A 320 7.58 -16.19 -0.73
CA ASN A 320 7.38 -16.91 0.52
C ASN A 320 5.89 -17.10 0.78
N ILE A 321 5.51 -18.32 1.15
CA ILE A 321 4.13 -18.67 1.46
C ILE A 321 4.07 -19.43 2.79
N TYR A 322 3.39 -18.82 3.75
CA TYR A 322 3.00 -19.40 5.02
C TYR A 322 1.48 -19.26 5.11
N ASN A 323 0.69 -20.18 4.56
CA ASN A 323 -0.77 -20.13 4.65
C ASN A 323 -1.32 -21.44 5.23
N TYR A 324 -2.37 -21.33 6.06
CA TYR A 324 -2.95 -22.47 6.79
C TYR A 324 -4.41 -22.76 6.44
N SER A 325 -4.97 -22.00 5.51
CA SER A 325 -6.40 -21.98 5.22
C SER A 325 -6.66 -22.26 3.74
N LYS A 326 -7.22 -21.29 3.03
CA LYS A 326 -7.52 -21.36 1.60
C LYS A 326 -6.25 -21.34 0.77
N ALA A 327 -6.34 -21.96 -0.41
CA ALA A 327 -5.25 -21.93 -1.36
C ALA A 327 -4.95 -20.49 -1.81
N ILE A 328 -3.67 -20.13 -1.78
CA ILE A 328 -3.16 -18.92 -2.43
C ILE A 328 -3.17 -19.18 -3.94
N ILE A 329 -3.72 -18.26 -4.71
CA ILE A 329 -3.74 -18.37 -6.17
C ILE A 329 -2.74 -17.38 -6.74
N ILE A 330 -1.76 -17.88 -7.49
CA ILE A 330 -0.79 -17.08 -8.23
C ILE A 330 -0.94 -17.40 -9.71
N GLN A 331 -1.26 -16.39 -10.50
CA GLN A 331 -1.25 -16.42 -11.95
C GLN A 331 -0.24 -15.42 -12.44
N ALA A 332 0.82 -15.88 -13.10
CA ALA A 332 1.84 -15.00 -13.65
C ALA A 332 2.32 -15.51 -15.01
N ASN A 333 2.79 -14.65 -15.91
CA ASN A 333 3.47 -15.14 -17.13
C ASN A 333 4.90 -15.59 -16.80
N PHE A 334 5.56 -14.86 -15.89
CA PHE A 334 6.95 -15.10 -15.52
C PHE A 334 7.20 -14.86 -14.03
N ILE A 335 7.89 -15.79 -13.40
CA ILE A 335 8.33 -15.71 -12.01
C ILE A 335 9.84 -15.97 -11.98
N GLU A 336 10.62 -15.04 -11.45
CA GLU A 336 12.08 -15.17 -11.37
C GLU A 336 12.59 -14.84 -9.97
N GLY A 337 13.54 -15.66 -9.51
CA GLY A 337 14.20 -15.47 -8.23
C GLY A 337 15.57 -16.14 -8.19
N SER A 338 16.19 -16.11 -7.03
CA SER A 338 17.41 -16.87 -6.72
C SER A 338 17.23 -17.66 -5.42
N ASN A 339 18.29 -18.31 -4.92
CA ASN A 339 18.25 -19.22 -3.78
C ASN A 339 18.18 -18.54 -2.40
N GLY A 340 17.96 -17.23 -2.33
CA GLY A 340 18.05 -16.47 -1.08
C GLY A 340 17.07 -16.90 0.03
N HIS A 341 16.12 -17.79 -0.27
CA HIS A 341 15.19 -18.36 0.72
C HIS A 341 14.86 -19.85 0.44
N TYR A 342 15.87 -20.66 0.13
CA TYR A 342 15.75 -22.10 -0.18
C TYR A 342 15.05 -22.45 -1.51
N GLY A 343 14.49 -21.47 -2.22
CA GLY A 343 14.01 -21.62 -3.59
C GLY A 343 13.40 -20.32 -4.15
N VAL A 344 12.95 -20.35 -5.40
CA VAL A 344 12.19 -19.25 -6.03
C VAL A 344 10.80 -19.13 -5.42
N ILE A 345 10.18 -20.25 -5.06
CA ILE A 345 8.96 -20.30 -4.25
C ILE A 345 9.26 -21.18 -3.04
N TYR A 346 9.11 -20.61 -1.85
CA TYR A 346 9.20 -21.32 -0.59
C TYR A 346 7.79 -21.51 -0.02
N CYS A 347 7.41 -22.77 0.20
CA CYS A 347 6.14 -23.17 0.78
C CYS A 347 6.40 -23.76 2.16
N PHE A 348 5.84 -23.15 3.21
CA PHE A 348 5.93 -23.65 4.57
C PHE A 348 4.99 -24.86 4.81
N VAL A 349 5.03 -25.46 6.00
CA VAL A 349 4.06 -26.51 6.37
C VAL A 349 2.62 -26.02 6.19
N ARG A 350 1.69 -26.93 5.86
CA ARG A 350 0.25 -26.63 5.65
C ARG A 350 -0.07 -25.71 4.46
N THR A 351 0.92 -25.33 3.66
CA THR A 351 0.71 -24.45 2.48
C THR A 351 -0.23 -25.09 1.47
N ASN A 352 -1.20 -24.30 1.01
CA ASN A 352 -2.06 -24.62 -0.13
C ASN A 352 -1.83 -23.59 -1.25
N LEU A 353 -1.50 -24.05 -2.46
CA LEU A 353 -1.12 -23.19 -3.60
C LEU A 353 -1.75 -23.67 -4.92
N VAL A 354 -2.28 -22.72 -5.69
CA VAL A 354 -2.63 -22.89 -7.10
C VAL A 354 -1.76 -21.95 -7.93
N LEU A 355 -0.94 -22.51 -8.82
CA LEU A 355 -0.09 -21.77 -9.73
C LEU A 355 -0.57 -21.96 -11.18
N ARG A 356 -0.74 -20.86 -11.91
CA ARG A 356 -1.31 -20.85 -13.27
C ARG A 356 -0.47 -20.07 -14.27
N ASN A 357 -0.35 -20.62 -15.48
CA ASN A 357 0.19 -19.96 -16.68
C ASN A 357 1.63 -19.39 -16.54
N ALA A 358 2.42 -19.92 -15.60
CA ALA A 358 3.68 -19.34 -15.18
C ALA A 358 4.90 -20.08 -15.69
N LYS A 359 5.88 -19.32 -16.18
CA LYS A 359 7.27 -19.78 -16.29
C LYS A 359 8.06 -19.36 -15.05
N ILE A 360 8.42 -20.32 -14.20
CA ILE A 360 9.31 -20.13 -13.06
C ILE A 360 10.75 -20.32 -13.51
N LYS A 361 11.62 -19.37 -13.18
CA LYS A 361 13.06 -19.47 -13.45
C LYS A 361 13.85 -19.19 -12.17
N ASN A 362 14.75 -20.11 -11.84
CA ASN A 362 15.79 -19.87 -10.85
C ASN A 362 17.06 -19.36 -11.56
N THR A 363 17.56 -18.21 -11.14
CA THR A 363 18.78 -17.58 -11.69
C THR A 363 20.07 -18.10 -11.05
N SER A 364 19.97 -18.80 -9.91
CA SER A 364 21.13 -19.40 -9.25
C SER A 364 21.71 -20.53 -10.07
N THR A 365 23.02 -20.49 -10.28
CA THR A 365 23.80 -21.58 -10.89
C THR A 365 24.49 -22.44 -9.83
N SER A 366 24.22 -22.22 -8.53
CA SER A 366 24.91 -22.88 -7.43
C SER A 366 24.85 -24.41 -7.52
N ALA A 367 26.04 -25.04 -7.44
CA ALA A 367 26.19 -26.48 -7.41
C ALA A 367 26.13 -27.08 -5.98
N SER A 368 26.04 -26.23 -4.96
CA SER A 368 26.05 -26.60 -3.54
C SER A 368 24.95 -25.89 -2.74
N THR A 369 24.63 -26.41 -1.56
CA THR A 369 23.55 -25.90 -0.69
C THR A 369 23.66 -24.39 -0.41
N PRO A 370 22.57 -23.62 -0.59
CA PRO A 370 21.31 -24.04 -1.20
C PRO A 370 21.49 -24.28 -2.72
N TYR A 371 21.14 -25.48 -3.20
CA TYR A 371 21.10 -25.83 -4.62
C TYR A 371 20.13 -24.91 -5.37
N SER A 372 20.27 -24.80 -6.70
CA SER A 372 19.27 -24.13 -7.56
C SER A 372 17.89 -24.80 -7.43
N ILE A 373 17.06 -24.35 -6.48
CA ILE A 373 15.74 -24.93 -6.20
C ILE A 373 14.66 -23.98 -6.72
N CYS A 374 13.76 -24.46 -7.58
CA CYS A 374 12.65 -23.62 -8.04
C CYS A 374 11.53 -23.56 -7.01
N ILE A 375 10.97 -24.70 -6.61
CA ILE A 375 9.94 -24.76 -5.57
C ILE A 375 10.47 -25.61 -4.41
N TYR A 376 10.58 -24.98 -3.23
CA TYR A 376 10.92 -25.64 -1.98
C TYR A 376 9.65 -25.90 -1.18
N ILE A 377 9.41 -27.16 -0.82
CA ILE A 377 8.25 -27.56 -0.01
C ILE A 377 8.75 -28.03 1.34
N TYR A 378 8.46 -27.26 2.39
CA TYR A 378 8.74 -27.66 3.76
C TYR A 378 7.58 -28.50 4.29
N ALA A 379 7.67 -29.82 4.10
CA ALA A 379 6.65 -30.76 4.54
C ALA A 379 6.66 -31.03 6.04
N GLY A 380 5.48 -31.37 6.58
CA GLY A 380 5.28 -31.70 7.99
C GLY A 380 4.17 -32.73 8.18
N SER A 381 3.61 -32.80 9.39
CA SER A 381 2.52 -33.75 9.73
C SER A 381 1.14 -33.33 9.24
N PHE A 382 1.06 -32.40 8.27
CA PHE A 382 -0.19 -31.85 7.77
C PHE A 382 -0.24 -31.95 6.26
N GLU A 383 -1.43 -32.23 5.76
CA GLU A 383 -1.70 -32.27 4.32
C GLU A 383 -1.44 -30.90 3.68
N GLN A 384 -0.86 -30.93 2.48
CA GLN A 384 -0.56 -29.76 1.66
C GLN A 384 -1.05 -30.00 0.26
N PHE A 385 -1.73 -29.02 -0.33
CA PHE A 385 -2.28 -29.12 -1.67
C PHE A 385 -1.61 -28.15 -2.64
N PHE A 386 -1.09 -28.69 -3.74
CA PHE A 386 -0.49 -27.94 -4.83
C PHE A 386 -1.20 -28.25 -6.14
N LYS A 387 -1.59 -27.22 -6.88
CA LYS A 387 -2.15 -27.35 -8.22
C LYS A 387 -1.34 -26.55 -9.22
N PHE A 388 -0.86 -27.22 -10.27
CA PHE A 388 -0.09 -26.60 -11.34
C PHE A 388 -0.88 -26.66 -12.66
N GLU A 389 -1.26 -25.50 -13.20
CA GLU A 389 -2.02 -25.37 -14.44
C GLU A 389 -1.18 -24.62 -15.49
N ASN A 390 -0.72 -25.31 -16.53
CA ASN A 390 0.13 -24.73 -17.58
C ASN A 390 1.36 -23.99 -17.00
N VAL A 391 2.24 -24.73 -16.31
CA VAL A 391 3.42 -24.19 -15.62
C VAL A 391 4.70 -24.76 -16.24
N THR A 392 5.67 -23.89 -16.48
CA THR A 392 7.03 -24.27 -16.89
C THR A 392 8.01 -23.94 -15.77
N ILE A 393 8.91 -24.85 -15.44
CA ILE A 393 9.93 -24.62 -14.39
C ILE A 393 11.33 -24.85 -14.95
N VAL A 394 12.18 -23.84 -14.77
CA VAL A 394 13.56 -23.79 -15.27
C VAL A 394 14.52 -23.61 -14.12
N THR A 395 15.30 -24.65 -13.82
CA THR A 395 16.42 -24.57 -12.88
C THR A 395 17.62 -23.84 -13.52
N GLY A 396 18.37 -23.08 -12.72
CA GLY A 396 19.58 -22.38 -13.18
C GLY A 396 20.81 -23.28 -13.22
N ASN A 397 20.78 -24.44 -12.55
CA ASN A 397 21.80 -25.48 -12.66
C ASN A 397 21.16 -26.82 -13.01
N THR A 398 21.37 -27.29 -14.25
CA THR A 398 20.80 -28.55 -14.74
C THR A 398 21.49 -29.80 -14.17
N SER A 399 22.72 -29.69 -13.67
CA SER A 399 23.45 -30.81 -13.06
C SER A 399 22.98 -31.12 -11.65
N THR A 400 22.83 -30.12 -10.78
CA THR A 400 22.54 -30.30 -9.33
C THR A 400 21.32 -29.54 -8.82
N GLY A 401 20.66 -28.70 -9.63
CA GLY A 401 19.42 -28.02 -9.24
C GLY A 401 18.23 -28.96 -9.02
N GLU A 402 17.15 -28.45 -8.46
CA GLU A 402 15.93 -29.20 -8.19
C GLU A 402 14.72 -28.38 -8.61
N THR A 403 13.84 -28.98 -9.42
CA THR A 403 12.62 -28.32 -9.87
C THR A 403 11.62 -28.18 -8.72
N LEU A 404 11.35 -29.29 -8.02
CA LEU A 404 10.62 -29.35 -6.77
C LEU A 404 11.48 -30.10 -5.76
N TYR A 405 11.66 -29.54 -4.57
CA TYR A 405 12.48 -30.14 -3.51
C TYR A 405 11.67 -30.33 -2.23
N LEU A 406 11.69 -31.56 -1.72
CA LEU A 406 11.00 -32.01 -0.50
C LEU A 406 12.05 -32.61 0.46
N PRO A 407 12.53 -31.88 1.47
CA PRO A 407 13.67 -32.32 2.29
C PRO A 407 13.31 -33.27 3.42
N VAL A 408 12.04 -33.34 3.83
CA VAL A 408 11.63 -33.99 5.09
C VAL A 408 11.20 -35.44 4.82
N THR A 409 11.99 -36.40 5.31
CA THR A 409 11.65 -37.82 5.32
C THR A 409 10.66 -38.14 6.44
N GLY A 410 9.56 -38.85 6.15
CA GLY A 410 8.55 -39.25 7.14
C GLY A 410 7.43 -38.23 7.41
N ALA A 411 7.35 -37.17 6.60
CA ALA A 411 6.21 -36.26 6.55
C ALA A 411 5.05 -36.88 5.73
N GLU A 412 3.85 -36.34 5.88
CA GLU A 412 2.75 -36.64 4.96
C GLU A 412 3.13 -36.16 3.55
N ASP A 413 2.87 -36.99 2.54
CA ASP A 413 3.17 -36.64 1.15
C ASP A 413 2.25 -35.48 0.69
N PRO A 414 2.78 -34.43 0.06
CA PRO A 414 1.95 -33.36 -0.48
C PRO A 414 1.09 -33.88 -1.65
N ILE A 415 -0.16 -33.42 -1.73
CA ILE A 415 -1.02 -33.69 -2.89
C ILE A 415 -0.68 -32.70 -3.99
N VAL A 416 -0.18 -33.20 -5.12
CA VAL A 416 0.24 -32.37 -6.26
C VAL A 416 -0.58 -32.68 -7.50
N GLN A 417 -1.62 -31.87 -7.76
CA GLN A 417 -2.41 -31.95 -8.97
C GLN A 417 -1.69 -31.29 -10.17
N ASN A 418 -1.25 -32.10 -11.12
CA ASN A 418 -0.60 -31.64 -12.36
C ASN A 418 -1.60 -31.54 -13.51
N LEU A 419 -1.83 -30.33 -14.03
CA LEU A 419 -2.66 -30.03 -15.21
C LEU A 419 -1.85 -29.34 -16.34
N GLY A 420 -0.55 -29.65 -16.44
CA GLY A 420 0.32 -29.15 -17.51
C GLY A 420 1.65 -28.60 -17.00
N LEU A 421 2.47 -29.44 -16.37
CA LEU A 421 3.80 -29.09 -15.86
C LEU A 421 4.92 -29.51 -16.83
N PHE A 422 5.76 -28.53 -17.21
CA PHE A 422 6.95 -28.70 -18.05
C PHE A 422 8.20 -28.34 -17.26
N VAL A 423 9.27 -29.14 -17.39
CA VAL A 423 10.49 -28.96 -16.58
C VAL A 423 11.74 -29.15 -17.43
N ASN A 424 12.80 -28.40 -17.14
CA ASN A 424 14.11 -28.62 -17.77
C ASN A 424 14.96 -29.69 -17.05
N LYS A 425 14.51 -30.15 -15.87
CA LYS A 425 15.20 -31.15 -15.05
C LYS A 425 14.22 -32.08 -14.33
N TYR A 426 14.64 -33.34 -14.17
CA TYR A 426 13.96 -34.38 -13.38
C TYR A 426 13.48 -33.84 -12.03
N LEU A 427 12.27 -34.24 -11.61
CA LEU A 427 11.74 -33.95 -10.28
C LEU A 427 12.41 -34.87 -9.25
N GLY A 428 13.05 -34.34 -8.21
CA GLY A 428 13.78 -35.13 -7.21
C GLY A 428 13.04 -36.39 -6.72
N SER A 429 13.78 -37.45 -6.40
CA SER A 429 13.29 -38.82 -6.15
C SER A 429 12.33 -38.99 -4.96
N ALA A 430 12.03 -37.92 -4.21
CA ALA A 430 11.16 -37.93 -3.03
C ALA A 430 9.81 -37.20 -3.24
N VAL A 431 9.47 -36.78 -4.47
CA VAL A 431 8.18 -36.13 -4.77
C VAL A 431 7.20 -37.13 -5.39
N ASN A 432 6.29 -37.67 -4.58
CA ASN A 432 5.15 -38.46 -5.07
C ASN A 432 4.09 -37.51 -5.67
N LEU A 433 4.02 -37.42 -6.99
CA LEU A 433 2.99 -36.64 -7.70
C LEU A 433 1.65 -37.41 -7.71
N GLN A 434 0.63 -36.90 -7.01
CA GLN A 434 -0.74 -37.43 -7.11
C GLN A 434 -1.50 -36.85 -8.31
N ILE A 435 -1.61 -37.66 -9.36
CA ILE A 435 -2.02 -37.24 -10.70
C ILE A 435 -3.49 -37.62 -10.97
N GLY A 436 -4.39 -36.63 -10.99
CA GLY A 436 -5.77 -36.78 -11.51
C GLY A 436 -6.59 -37.91 -10.85
N THR A 437 -7.68 -38.33 -11.50
CA THR A 437 -8.59 -39.38 -10.99
C THR A 437 -8.43 -40.76 -11.65
N ALA A 438 -7.64 -40.91 -12.72
CA ALA A 438 -7.28 -42.21 -13.28
C ALA A 438 -6.17 -42.05 -14.34
N ALA A 439 -5.16 -42.91 -14.29
CA ALA A 439 -4.02 -43.08 -15.21
C ALA A 439 -2.86 -42.04 -15.12
N ASN A 440 -1.68 -42.56 -14.81
CA ASN A 440 -0.41 -41.86 -14.65
C ASN A 440 0.06 -41.14 -15.93
N TYR A 441 0.02 -39.81 -15.97
CA TYR A 441 0.76 -39.01 -16.97
C TYR A 441 2.07 -38.46 -16.36
N LYS A 442 3.16 -38.67 -17.10
CA LYS A 442 4.50 -38.13 -16.81
C LYS A 442 4.51 -36.62 -17.07
N TYR A 443 5.20 -35.84 -16.24
CA TYR A 443 5.61 -34.48 -16.64
C TYR A 443 6.49 -34.55 -17.89
N ILE A 444 6.55 -33.46 -18.66
CA ILE A 444 7.41 -33.40 -19.85
C ILE A 444 8.74 -32.79 -19.44
N GLN A 445 9.78 -33.61 -19.41
CA GLN A 445 11.16 -33.13 -19.37
C GLN A 445 11.64 -32.90 -20.81
N SER A 446 12.08 -31.69 -21.12
CA SER A 446 12.64 -31.36 -22.44
C SER A 446 13.85 -30.44 -22.32
N SER A 447 14.88 -30.69 -23.11
CA SER A 447 16.02 -29.78 -23.27
C SER A 447 15.66 -28.49 -24.00
N ASP A 448 14.53 -28.45 -24.69
CA ASP A 448 14.04 -27.26 -25.40
C ASP A 448 13.42 -26.22 -24.44
N VAL A 449 13.16 -26.63 -23.20
CA VAL A 449 12.72 -25.74 -22.11
C VAL A 449 13.94 -25.03 -21.53
N SER A 450 14.17 -23.78 -21.96
CA SER A 450 15.29 -22.92 -21.54
C SER A 450 14.84 -21.62 -20.90
#